data_AF-A0A6G4RAA9-F1
#
_entry.id   AF-A0A6G4RAA9-F1
#
_cell.length_a   1.000
_cell.length_b   1.000
_cell.length_c   1.000
_cell.angle_alpha   90.00
_cell.angle_beta   90.00
_cell.angle_gamma   90.00
#
_symmetry.space_group_name_H-M   'P 1'
#
loop_
_entity.id
_entity.type
_entity.pdbx_description
1 polymer ?
#
loop_
_entity_poly.entity_id
_entity_poly.type
_entity_poly.pdbx_seq_one_letter_code
_entity_poly.pdbx_strand_id
1 'polypeptide(L)'
;MSRFDATEPADRQKLYVDAITAHRERASGYLTLEADSDSLPEDNLEGGVPWVQFGDGTLNLDCTDDELDELKDLLSEFAAFTIDAIVRPEELDGINVHISATADHERVAQLIEAVFRRVYGLPEDGRVWVTEI
;
A
#
# COMPACT_ATOMS: atom_id res chain seq x y z
N MET A 1 19.51 -11.31 -7.54
CA MET A 1 18.32 -11.00 -8.35
C MET A 1 17.10 -11.38 -7.53
N SER A 2 16.88 -10.62 -6.45
CA SER A 2 15.89 -10.86 -5.38
C SER A 2 15.22 -9.53 -5.00
N ARG A 3 15.05 -8.65 -5.99
CA ARG A 3 14.74 -7.22 -5.78
C ARG A 3 13.30 -6.88 -6.16
N PHE A 4 12.44 -7.90 -6.15
CA PHE A 4 11.02 -7.77 -6.43
C PHE A 4 10.20 -8.11 -5.20
N ASP A 5 10.71 -8.86 -4.24
CA ASP A 5 10.05 -9.24 -3.00
C ASP A 5 10.92 -8.97 -1.77
N ALA A 6 10.28 -8.83 -0.60
CA ALA A 6 10.94 -8.73 0.70
C ALA A 6 10.01 -9.18 1.84
N THR A 7 10.60 -9.75 2.89
CA THR A 7 9.89 -10.25 4.09
C THR A 7 10.32 -9.54 5.37
N GLU A 8 11.53 -9.00 5.45
CA GLU A 8 11.98 -8.25 6.64
C GLU A 8 11.59 -6.78 6.51
N PRO A 9 11.18 -6.09 7.60
CA PRO A 9 10.74 -4.69 7.54
C PRO A 9 11.77 -3.75 6.89
N ALA A 10 13.06 -3.93 7.19
CA ALA A 10 14.12 -3.11 6.61
C ALA A 10 14.29 -3.35 5.09
N ASP A 11 14.10 -4.60 4.66
CA ASP A 11 14.18 -4.97 3.24
C ASP A 11 12.94 -4.53 2.47
N ARG A 12 11.74 -4.60 3.07
CA ARG A 12 10.50 -4.04 2.50
C ARG A 12 10.60 -2.54 2.33
N GLN A 13 11.09 -1.82 3.34
CA GLN A 13 11.32 -0.38 3.23
C GLN A 13 12.24 -0.04 2.05
N LYS A 14 13.32 -0.81 1.87
CA LYS A 14 14.23 -0.65 0.74
C LYS A 14 13.58 -1.00 -0.60
N LEU A 15 12.78 -2.07 -0.64
CA LEU A 15 12.01 -2.49 -1.82
C LEU A 15 11.09 -1.35 -2.28
N TYR A 16 10.35 -0.73 -1.36
CA TYR A 16 9.42 0.36 -1.67
C TYR A 16 10.14 1.59 -2.22
N VAL A 17 11.23 2.02 -1.58
CA VAL A 17 12.03 3.16 -2.06
C VAL A 17 12.63 2.88 -3.44
N ASP A 18 13.20 1.69 -3.66
CA ASP A 18 13.76 1.28 -4.95
C ASP A 18 12.67 1.25 -6.04
N ALA A 19 11.47 0.75 -5.72
CA ALA A 19 10.33 0.67 -6.64
C ALA A 19 9.79 2.06 -7.02
N ILE A 20 9.58 2.95 -6.04
CA ILE A 20 9.15 4.34 -6.26
C ILE A 20 10.17 5.10 -7.12
N THR A 21 11.47 4.90 -6.84
CA THR A 21 12.54 5.50 -7.63
C THR A 21 12.48 5.00 -9.08
N ALA A 22 12.40 3.69 -9.29
CA ALA A 22 12.34 3.09 -10.61
C ALA A 22 11.11 3.54 -11.42
N HIS A 23 9.94 3.62 -10.79
CA HIS A 23 8.72 4.14 -11.40
C HIS A 23 8.91 5.58 -11.93
N ARG A 24 9.52 6.46 -11.11
CA ARG A 24 9.75 7.86 -11.50
C ARG A 24 10.82 8.01 -12.58
N GLU A 25 11.90 7.24 -12.51
CA GLU A 25 12.95 7.26 -13.54
C GLU A 25 12.45 6.75 -14.90
N ARG A 26 11.53 5.79 -14.89
CA ARG A 26 10.91 5.23 -16.10
C ARG A 26 9.74 6.05 -16.64
N ALA A 27 9.25 7.02 -15.86
CA ALA A 27 8.02 7.76 -16.13
C ALA A 27 6.83 6.82 -16.42
N SER A 28 6.76 5.74 -15.65
CA SER A 28 5.68 4.77 -15.71
C SER A 28 4.35 5.38 -15.27
N GLY A 29 3.23 4.77 -15.68
CA GLY A 29 1.90 5.25 -15.29
C GLY A 29 1.62 5.11 -13.80
N TYR A 30 2.02 3.98 -13.22
CA TYR A 30 1.91 3.67 -11.79
C TYR A 30 2.93 2.59 -11.41
N LEU A 31 3.04 2.28 -10.12
CA LEU A 31 3.65 1.07 -9.60
C LEU A 31 2.65 0.36 -8.68
N THR A 32 2.69 -0.97 -8.64
CA THR A 32 1.80 -1.76 -7.77
C THR A 32 2.62 -2.69 -6.89
N LEU A 33 2.29 -2.67 -5.59
CA LEU A 33 2.84 -3.54 -4.56
C LEU A 33 1.72 -4.43 -4.03
N GLU A 34 2.02 -5.69 -3.79
CA GLU A 34 1.03 -6.68 -3.34
C GLU A 34 1.59 -7.51 -2.19
N ALA A 35 0.76 -7.74 -1.18
CA ALA A 35 1.09 -8.62 -0.06
C ALA A 35 0.93 -10.09 -0.47
N ASP A 36 1.73 -10.95 0.16
CA ASP A 36 1.58 -12.39 0.03
C ASP A 36 0.35 -12.86 0.82
N SER A 37 -0.63 -13.43 0.12
CA SER A 37 -1.83 -13.97 0.77
C SER A 37 -1.49 -15.07 1.77
N ASP A 38 -0.43 -15.85 1.55
CA ASP A 38 0.00 -16.89 2.48
C ASP A 38 0.63 -16.31 3.76
N SER A 39 0.97 -15.01 3.76
CA SER A 39 1.47 -14.29 4.94
C SER A 39 0.35 -13.66 5.77
N LEU A 40 -0.91 -13.69 5.32
CA LEU A 40 -2.03 -13.02 5.97
C LEU A 40 -2.99 -14.02 6.65
N PRO A 41 -3.67 -13.63 7.74
CA PRO A 41 -4.80 -14.38 8.26
C PRO A 41 -5.92 -14.47 7.21
N GLU A 42 -6.66 -15.59 7.17
CA GLU A 42 -7.77 -15.77 6.23
C GLU A 42 -8.85 -14.69 6.36
N ASP A 43 -9.11 -14.22 7.59
CA ASP A 43 -10.06 -13.14 7.86
C ASP A 43 -9.65 -11.81 7.18
N ASN A 44 -8.34 -11.59 6.97
CA ASN A 44 -7.82 -10.39 6.31
C ASN A 44 -7.84 -10.50 4.76
N LEU A 45 -8.31 -11.62 4.22
CA LEU A 45 -8.44 -11.84 2.77
C LEU A 45 -9.89 -11.70 2.28
N GLU A 46 -10.84 -11.38 3.16
CA GLU A 46 -12.26 -11.19 2.79
C GLU A 46 -12.43 -10.09 1.73
N GLY A 47 -11.60 -9.04 1.78
CA GLY A 47 -11.53 -7.97 0.79
C GLY A 47 -10.67 -8.27 -0.45
N GLY A 48 -10.10 -9.48 -0.54
CA GLY A 48 -9.12 -9.87 -1.55
C GLY A 48 -7.67 -9.73 -1.08
N VAL A 49 -6.72 -10.03 -1.96
CA VAL A 49 -5.28 -9.91 -1.66
C VAL A 49 -4.92 -8.43 -1.57
N PRO A 50 -4.35 -7.95 -0.44
CA PRO A 50 -4.05 -6.54 -0.27
C PRO A 50 -3.00 -6.02 -1.26
N TRP A 51 -3.27 -4.85 -1.83
CA TRP A 51 -2.39 -4.18 -2.76
C TRP A 51 -2.38 -2.67 -2.53
N VAL A 52 -1.28 -2.03 -2.89
CA VAL A 52 -1.14 -0.58 -2.88
C VAL A 52 -0.51 -0.14 -4.19
N GLN A 53 -1.18 0.76 -4.88
CA GLN A 53 -0.69 1.38 -6.11
C GLN A 53 -0.24 2.81 -5.84
N PHE A 54 0.85 3.24 -6.46
CA PHE A 54 1.32 4.62 -6.41
C PHE A 54 1.58 5.15 -7.82
N GLY A 55 1.05 6.34 -8.11
CA GLY A 55 1.25 7.02 -9.38
C GLY A 55 0.88 8.49 -9.28
N ASP A 56 1.65 9.37 -9.93
CA ASP A 56 1.42 10.82 -9.95
C ASP A 56 1.18 11.45 -8.57
N GLY A 57 1.94 11.00 -7.55
CA GLY A 57 1.81 11.51 -6.18
C GLY A 57 0.53 11.07 -5.46
N THR A 58 -0.18 10.07 -5.98
CA THR A 58 -1.41 9.52 -5.39
C THR A 58 -1.19 8.05 -5.05
N LEU A 59 -1.61 7.63 -3.86
CA LEU A 59 -1.80 6.22 -3.52
C LEU A 59 -3.24 5.81 -3.80
N ASN A 60 -3.41 4.61 -4.33
CA ASN A 60 -4.69 3.97 -4.57
C ASN A 60 -4.67 2.58 -3.93
N LEU A 61 -5.73 2.23 -3.21
CA LEU A 61 -5.86 0.96 -2.51
C LEU A 61 -7.34 0.61 -2.29
N ASP A 62 -7.64 -0.67 -2.14
CA ASP A 62 -8.95 -1.15 -1.72
C ASP A 62 -8.93 -1.58 -0.26
N CYS A 63 -10.02 -1.35 0.45
CA CYS A 63 -10.15 -1.74 1.85
C CYS A 63 -11.61 -2.07 2.21
N THR A 64 -11.78 -2.77 3.33
CA THR A 64 -13.08 -2.95 3.99
C THR A 64 -13.47 -1.69 4.80
N ASP A 65 -14.67 -1.68 5.38
CA ASP A 65 -15.10 -0.59 6.27
C ASP A 65 -14.23 -0.48 7.54
N ASP A 66 -13.88 -1.61 8.14
CA ASP A 66 -13.03 -1.63 9.34
C ASP A 66 -11.60 -1.15 9.02
N GLU A 67 -11.06 -1.59 7.88
CA GLU A 67 -9.77 -1.14 7.38
C GLU A 67 -9.77 0.34 7.01
N LEU A 68 -10.87 0.88 6.47
CA LEU A 68 -10.99 2.31 6.18
C LEU A 68 -10.87 3.15 7.45
N ASP A 69 -11.47 2.71 8.56
CA ASP A 69 -11.39 3.43 9.82
C ASP A 69 -9.97 3.37 10.40
N GLU A 70 -9.30 2.21 10.33
CA GLU A 70 -7.89 2.09 10.71
C GLU A 70 -6.97 2.95 9.82
N LEU A 71 -7.26 3.04 8.52
CA LEU A 71 -6.53 3.88 7.57
C LEU A 71 -6.67 5.37 7.92
N LYS A 72 -7.86 5.84 8.30
CA LYS A 72 -8.06 7.24 8.73
C LYS A 72 -7.26 7.54 10.00
N ASP A 73 -7.26 6.62 10.96
CA ASP A 73 -6.50 6.75 12.20
C ASP A 73 -5.00 6.79 11.91
N LEU A 74 -4.50 5.90 11.04
CA LEU A 74 -3.13 5.92 10.55
C LEU A 74 -2.79 7.26 9.88
N LEU A 75 -3.61 7.74 8.95
CA LEU A 75 -3.34 8.99 8.21
C LEU A 75 -3.34 10.23 9.12
N SER A 76 -4.03 10.20 10.25
CA SER A 76 -3.97 11.27 11.25
C SER A 76 -2.56 11.48 11.82
N GLU A 77 -1.71 10.46 11.79
CA GLU A 77 -0.30 10.50 12.19
C GLU A 77 0.63 11.01 11.07
N PHE A 78 0.11 11.08 9.83
CA PHE A 78 0.83 11.36 8.60
C PHE A 78 0.31 12.64 7.93
N ALA A 79 0.64 13.81 8.50
CA ALA A 79 0.15 15.12 8.04
C ALA A 79 0.44 15.50 6.57
N ALA A 80 1.32 14.77 5.86
CA ALA A 80 1.64 15.00 4.45
C ALA A 80 0.71 14.25 3.47
N PHE A 81 -0.24 13.50 4.01
CA PHE A 81 -1.12 12.61 3.25
C PHE A 81 -2.58 12.95 3.54
N THR A 82 -3.43 12.88 2.54
CA THR A 82 -4.85 13.25 2.67
C THR A 82 -5.70 12.37 1.78
N ILE A 83 -6.83 11.89 2.29
CA ILE A 83 -7.81 11.16 1.47
C ILE A 83 -8.51 12.16 0.57
N ASP A 84 -8.34 11.99 -0.74
CA ASP A 84 -8.98 12.85 -1.74
C ASP A 84 -10.31 12.27 -2.22
N ALA A 85 -10.42 10.94 -2.28
CA ALA A 85 -11.63 10.25 -2.70
C ALA A 85 -11.82 8.92 -1.96
N ILE A 86 -13.09 8.60 -1.70
CA ILE A 86 -13.57 7.30 -1.20
C ILE A 86 -14.69 6.88 -2.15
N VAL A 87 -14.49 5.79 -2.87
CA VAL A 87 -15.43 5.24 -3.85
C VAL A 87 -15.98 3.92 -3.31
N ARG A 88 -17.31 3.80 -3.26
CA ARG A 88 -18.03 2.61 -2.80
C ARG A 88 -18.88 2.08 -3.96
N PRO A 89 -18.39 1.11 -4.73
CA PRO A 89 -19.15 0.52 -5.84
C PRO A 89 -20.43 -0.14 -5.32
N GLU A 90 -21.53 -0.06 -6.10
CA GLU A 90 -22.81 -0.68 -5.70
C GLU A 90 -22.81 -2.22 -5.90
N GLU A 91 -21.92 -2.73 -6.75
CA GLU A 91 -21.86 -4.15 -7.16
C GLU A 91 -20.77 -4.96 -6.45
N LEU A 92 -19.94 -4.31 -5.64
CA LEU A 92 -18.80 -4.93 -4.96
C LEU A 92 -18.81 -4.55 -3.48
N ASP A 93 -18.58 -5.54 -2.62
CA ASP A 93 -18.37 -5.33 -1.19
C ASP A 93 -16.90 -4.89 -0.96
N GLY A 94 -16.60 -3.64 -1.25
CA GLY A 94 -15.27 -3.05 -1.10
C GLY A 94 -15.27 -1.53 -1.22
N ILE A 95 -14.24 -0.89 -0.67
CA ILE A 95 -14.07 0.56 -0.69
C ILE A 95 -12.74 0.86 -1.37
N ASN A 96 -12.79 1.64 -2.44
CA ASN A 96 -11.59 2.14 -3.08
C ASN A 96 -11.24 3.53 -2.53
N VAL A 97 -9.98 3.74 -2.14
CA VAL A 97 -9.51 4.97 -1.49
C VAL A 97 -8.34 5.56 -2.26
N HIS A 98 -8.43 6.86 -2.53
CA HIS A 98 -7.34 7.63 -3.14
C HIS A 98 -6.76 8.61 -2.12
N ILE A 99 -5.44 8.60 -1.97
CA ILE A 99 -4.70 9.41 -1.01
C ILE A 99 -3.66 10.25 -1.75
N SER A 100 -3.76 11.57 -1.69
CA SER A 100 -2.66 12.43 -2.17
C SER A 100 -1.48 12.36 -1.21
N ALA A 101 -0.28 12.32 -1.78
CA ALA A 101 0.99 12.31 -1.07
C ALA A 101 1.82 13.53 -1.47
N THR A 102 1.91 14.52 -0.58
CA THR A 102 2.86 15.64 -0.75
C THR A 102 4.13 15.35 0.05
N ALA A 103 4.80 14.25 -0.29
CA ALA A 103 5.93 13.72 0.49
C ALA A 103 7.06 13.18 -0.42
N ASP A 104 8.26 13.05 0.15
CA ASP A 104 9.39 12.38 -0.50
C ASP A 104 9.20 10.85 -0.57
N HIS A 105 10.08 10.17 -1.31
CA HIS A 105 9.95 8.71 -1.56
C HIS A 105 10.09 7.90 -0.28
N GLU A 106 10.95 8.31 0.64
CA GLU A 106 11.14 7.60 1.91
C GLU A 106 9.88 7.67 2.75
N ARG A 107 9.24 8.84 2.77
CA ARG A 107 7.99 9.07 3.50
C ARG A 107 6.81 8.33 2.88
N VAL A 108 6.72 8.27 1.55
CA VAL A 108 5.71 7.43 0.86
C VAL A 108 5.94 5.94 1.18
N ALA A 109 7.19 5.47 1.11
CA ALA A 109 7.53 4.10 1.48
C ALA A 109 7.16 3.75 2.94
N GLN A 110 7.38 4.68 3.88
CA GLN A 110 6.96 4.51 5.28
C GLN A 110 5.44 4.37 5.42
N LEU A 111 4.66 5.15 4.68
CA LEU A 111 3.21 5.02 4.71
C LEU A 111 2.78 3.67 4.15
N ILE A 112 3.37 3.23 3.03
CA ILE A 112 3.06 1.93 2.41
C ILE A 112 3.31 0.78 3.40
N GLU A 113 4.46 0.77 4.08
CA GLU A 113 4.76 -0.22 5.13
C GLU A 113 3.71 -0.19 6.24
N ALA A 114 3.32 1.01 6.69
CA ALA A 114 2.33 1.16 7.75
C ALA A 114 0.94 0.69 7.30
N VAL A 115 0.54 0.93 6.05
CA VAL A 115 -0.71 0.42 5.48
C VAL A 115 -0.72 -1.10 5.48
N PHE A 116 0.32 -1.75 4.92
CA PHE A 116 0.39 -3.21 4.93
C PHE A 116 0.34 -3.80 6.33
N ARG A 117 1.11 -3.26 7.28
CA ARG A 117 1.18 -3.83 8.62
C ARG A 117 -0.02 -3.53 9.51
N ARG A 118 -0.52 -2.30 9.47
CA ARG A 118 -1.50 -1.80 10.43
C ARG A 118 -2.92 -1.92 9.90
N VAL A 119 -3.14 -1.54 8.64
CA VAL A 119 -4.47 -1.61 8.01
C VAL A 119 -4.75 -3.03 7.58
N TYR A 120 -3.85 -3.63 6.78
CA TYR A 120 -4.04 -4.99 6.27
C TYR A 120 -3.56 -6.09 7.23
N GLY A 121 -2.99 -5.73 8.38
CA GLY A 121 -2.56 -6.70 9.39
C GLY A 121 -1.40 -7.62 8.96
N LEU A 122 -0.58 -7.21 7.97
CA LEU A 122 0.58 -7.98 7.55
C LEU A 122 1.55 -8.20 8.74
N PRO A 123 1.92 -9.45 9.05
CA PRO A 123 2.87 -9.73 10.11
C PRO A 123 4.26 -9.19 9.80
N GLU A 124 5.11 -9.14 10.81
CA GLU A 124 6.44 -8.53 10.68
C GLU A 124 7.30 -9.17 9.60
N ASP A 125 7.21 -10.49 9.47
CA ASP A 125 7.89 -11.34 8.48
C ASP A 125 7.07 -11.57 7.20
N GLY A 126 5.93 -10.90 7.06
CA GLY A 126 5.06 -11.04 5.91
C GLY A 126 5.72 -10.55 4.62
N ARG A 127 5.52 -11.29 3.53
CA ARG A 127 6.12 -10.97 2.24
C ARG A 127 5.29 -9.92 1.50
N VAL A 128 5.98 -8.99 0.83
CA VAL A 128 5.40 -8.08 -0.17
C VAL A 128 6.27 -8.12 -1.42
N TRP A 129 5.67 -7.97 -2.59
CA TRP A 129 6.40 -7.84 -3.85
C TRP A 129 5.86 -6.74 -4.76
N VAL A 130 6.67 -6.35 -5.74
CA VAL A 130 6.30 -5.44 -6.82
C VAL A 130 5.73 -6.24 -7.98
N THR A 131 4.48 -5.99 -8.35
CA THR A 131 3.81 -6.66 -9.47
C THR A 131 3.94 -5.87 -10.77
N GLU A 132 3.99 -4.53 -10.70
CA GLU A 132 4.07 -3.67 -11.87
C GLU A 132 4.91 -2.41 -11.60
N ILE A 133 5.72 -2.01 -12.60
CA ILE A 133 6.43 -0.72 -12.72
C ILE A 133 6.46 -0.35 -14.19
#